data_AF-A0A1G1LRW1-F1
#
_entry.id   AF-A0A1G1LRW1-F1
#
_cell.length_a   1.000
_cell.length_b   1.000
_cell.length_c   1.000
_cell.angle_alpha   90.00
_cell.angle_beta   90.00
_cell.angle_gamma   90.00
#
_symmetry.space_group_name_H-M   'P 1'
#
loop_
_entity.id
_entity.type
_entity.pdbx_description
1 polymer ?
#
loop_
_entity_poly.entity_id
_entity_poly.type
_entity_poly.pdbx_seq_one_letter_code
_entity_poly.pdbx_strand_id
1 'polypeptide(L)'
;MIFDHHSKLSNYRQIPHIDLVVNFLKKENLKALPTGEIKIKGDDLFVKVMEYEPKPEAENKFEAHRKYADIQVLVEGTEKMQVTYKEGLREITAYDSDNDYQFFSNN
;
A
#
# COMPACT_ATOMS: atom_id res chain seq x y z
N MET A 1 8.47 5.51 -5.82
CA MET A 1 7.13 6.01 -5.46
C MET A 1 6.51 6.67 -6.67
N ILE A 2 5.23 6.44 -6.95
CA ILE A 2 4.46 7.15 -7.98
C ILE A 2 3.22 7.69 -7.28
N PHE A 3 2.90 8.98 -7.49
CA PHE A 3 1.68 9.60 -7.01
C PHE A 3 0.85 10.04 -8.20
N ASP A 4 -0.36 9.53 -8.30
CA ASP A 4 -1.27 9.85 -9.40
C ASP A 4 -2.71 9.57 -8.97
N HIS A 5 -3.67 9.99 -9.80
CA HIS A 5 -5.07 9.65 -9.61
C HIS A 5 -5.34 8.21 -10.05
N HIS A 6 -6.10 7.45 -9.27
CA HIS A 6 -6.39 6.03 -9.55
C HIS A 6 -7.03 5.81 -10.94
N SER A 7 -7.76 6.79 -11.47
CA SER A 7 -8.31 6.76 -12.84
C SER A 7 -7.25 6.70 -13.95
N LYS A 8 -5.98 6.96 -13.64
CA LYS A 8 -4.82 6.87 -14.54
C LYS A 8 -4.05 5.56 -14.42
N LEU A 9 -4.43 4.66 -13.49
CA LEU A 9 -3.71 3.39 -13.25
C LEU A 9 -3.52 2.55 -14.53
N SER A 10 -4.46 2.60 -15.47
CA SER A 10 -4.34 1.89 -16.76
C SER A 10 -3.18 2.36 -17.67
N ASN A 11 -2.55 3.50 -17.36
CA ASN A 11 -1.38 3.99 -18.08
C ASN A 11 -0.09 3.24 -17.65
N TYR A 12 -0.08 2.62 -16.47
CA TYR A 12 1.09 1.97 -15.89
C TYR A 12 1.13 0.47 -16.25
N ARG A 13 1.08 0.18 -17.55
CA ARG A 13 0.99 -1.20 -18.10
C ARG A 13 2.16 -2.11 -17.76
N GLN A 14 3.28 -1.54 -17.35
CA GLN A 14 4.46 -2.26 -16.89
C GLN A 14 4.30 -2.88 -15.49
N ILE A 15 3.30 -2.45 -14.71
CA ILE A 15 3.02 -3.03 -13.39
C ILE A 15 2.33 -4.39 -13.59
N PRO A 16 2.85 -5.48 -13.02
CA PRO A 16 2.21 -6.79 -13.10
C PRO A 16 0.75 -6.74 -12.63
N HIS A 17 -0.13 -7.42 -13.37
CA HIS A 17 -1.55 -7.57 -13.03
C HIS A 17 -2.37 -6.27 -12.96
N ILE A 18 -1.86 -5.14 -13.50
CA ILE A 18 -2.53 -3.85 -13.45
C ILE A 18 -3.96 -3.87 -14.03
N ASP A 19 -4.21 -4.68 -15.06
CA ASP A 19 -5.56 -4.82 -15.62
C ASP A 19 -6.55 -5.41 -14.61
N LEU A 20 -6.13 -6.37 -13.78
CA LEU A 20 -6.95 -6.92 -12.71
C LEU A 20 -7.22 -5.88 -11.61
N VAL A 21 -6.21 -5.09 -11.25
CA VAL A 21 -6.33 -3.98 -10.29
C VAL A 21 -7.33 -2.93 -10.81
N VAL A 22 -7.17 -2.49 -12.05
CA VAL A 22 -8.07 -1.51 -12.68
C VAL A 22 -9.50 -2.04 -12.77
N ASN A 23 -9.67 -3.32 -13.11
CA ASN A 23 -11.00 -3.94 -13.17
C ASN A 23 -11.64 -4.04 -11.79
N PHE A 24 -10.88 -4.40 -10.75
CA PHE A 24 -11.35 -4.43 -9.38
C PHE A 24 -11.84 -3.03 -8.93
N LEU A 25 -11.01 -2.00 -9.13
CA LEU A 25 -11.33 -0.62 -8.75
C LEU A 25 -12.55 -0.04 -9.50
N LYS A 26 -12.83 -0.50 -10.72
CA LYS A 26 -13.99 -0.05 -11.51
C LYS A 26 -15.28 -0.77 -11.16
N LYS A 27 -15.19 -2.06 -10.81
CA LYS A 27 -16.35 -2.93 -10.63
C LYS A 27 -16.92 -2.83 -9.22
N GLU A 28 -16.04 -2.75 -8.22
CA GLU A 28 -16.45 -2.82 -6.82
C GLU A 28 -16.87 -1.44 -6.30
N ASN A 29 -17.87 -1.43 -5.41
CA ASN A 29 -18.17 -0.24 -4.61
C ASN A 29 -17.19 -0.19 -3.44
N LEU A 30 -16.07 0.52 -3.62
CA LEU A 30 -14.96 0.55 -2.66
C LEU A 30 -15.38 1.00 -1.25
N LYS A 31 -16.38 1.88 -1.13
CA LYS A 31 -16.91 2.35 0.16
C LYS A 31 -17.72 1.29 0.92
N ALA A 32 -18.20 0.28 0.22
CA ALA A 32 -19.02 -0.80 0.79
C ALA A 32 -18.24 -2.10 0.99
N LEU A 33 -16.95 -2.13 0.64
CA LEU A 33 -16.12 -3.30 0.87
C LEU A 33 -15.92 -3.51 2.39
N PRO A 34 -16.04 -4.74 2.90
CA PRO A 34 -15.71 -5.02 4.29
C PRO A 34 -14.21 -4.85 4.52
N THR A 35 -13.84 -4.43 5.73
CA THR A 35 -12.44 -4.39 6.15
C THR A 35 -11.83 -5.79 6.20
N GLY A 36 -10.54 -5.88 5.94
CA GLY A 36 -9.79 -7.14 5.89
C GLY A 36 -9.13 -7.39 4.54
N GLU A 37 -8.73 -8.64 4.31
CA GLU A 37 -8.00 -9.05 3.11
C GLU A 37 -8.93 -9.74 2.11
N ILE A 38 -8.83 -9.34 0.84
CA ILE A 38 -9.54 -9.96 -0.29
C ILE A 38 -8.49 -10.42 -1.30
N LYS A 39 -8.42 -11.73 -1.55
CA LYS A 39 -7.56 -12.30 -2.59
C LYS A 39 -8.17 -12.06 -3.97
N ILE A 40 -7.44 -11.38 -4.86
CA ILE A 40 -7.87 -11.12 -6.24
C ILE A 40 -7.30 -12.20 -7.17
N LYS A 41 -6.05 -12.61 -6.93
CA LYS A 41 -5.35 -13.66 -7.69
C LYS A 41 -4.38 -14.43 -6.78
N GLY A 42 -4.91 -15.34 -5.96
CA GLY A 42 -4.10 -16.11 -5.01
C GLY A 42 -3.24 -15.18 -4.15
N ASP A 43 -1.98 -15.54 -3.94
CA ASP A 43 -1.03 -14.70 -3.19
C ASP A 43 -0.34 -13.64 -4.06
N ASP A 44 -0.44 -13.73 -5.39
CA ASP A 44 0.20 -12.77 -6.32
C ASP A 44 -0.45 -11.38 -6.30
N LEU A 45 -1.74 -11.32 -5.95
CA LEU A 45 -2.50 -10.07 -5.89
C LEU A 45 -3.65 -10.17 -4.90
N PHE A 46 -3.62 -9.32 -3.88
CA PHE A 46 -4.67 -9.17 -2.89
C PHE A 46 -4.80 -7.70 -2.51
N VAL A 47 -5.93 -7.33 -1.91
CA VAL A 47 -6.17 -6.00 -1.37
C VAL A 47 -6.45 -6.10 0.13
N LYS A 48 -5.88 -5.17 0.89
CA LYS A 48 -6.20 -4.97 2.30
C LYS A 48 -7.07 -3.72 2.41
N VAL A 49 -8.34 -3.92 2.75
CA VAL A 49 -9.31 -2.86 3.00
C VAL A 49 -9.20 -2.47 4.47
N MET A 50 -8.90 -1.20 4.72
CA MET A 50 -8.64 -0.69 6.06
C MET A 50 -9.45 0.59 6.30
N GLU A 51 -9.93 0.74 7.53
CA GLU A 51 -10.59 1.94 8.03
C GLU A 51 -9.96 2.27 9.39
N TYR A 52 -9.40 3.46 9.52
CA TYR A 52 -8.67 3.87 10.72
C TYR A 52 -8.56 5.40 10.79
N GLU A 53 -8.35 5.91 12.00
CA GLU A 53 -7.99 7.31 12.22
C GLU A 53 -6.46 7.48 12.04
N PRO A 54 -5.98 8.45 11.24
CA PRO A 54 -4.56 8.71 11.09
C PRO A 54 -3.89 9.04 12.43
N LYS A 55 -2.76 8.41 12.69
CA LYS A 55 -1.98 8.65 13.91
C LYS A 55 -1.10 9.89 13.78
N PRO A 56 -0.73 10.55 14.89
CA PRO A 56 0.27 11.60 14.90
C PRO A 56 1.59 11.14 14.28
N GLU A 57 2.27 12.05 13.57
CA GLU A 57 3.53 11.77 12.88
C GLU A 57 4.59 11.15 13.80
N ALA A 58 4.68 11.61 15.05
CA ALA A 58 5.64 11.14 16.03
C ALA A 58 5.42 9.67 16.48
N GLU A 59 4.24 9.11 16.24
CA GLU A 59 3.91 7.72 16.58
C GLU A 59 4.12 6.75 15.40
N ASN A 60 4.35 7.29 14.20
CA ASN A 60 4.53 6.49 12.99
C ASN A 60 5.99 6.06 12.79
N LYS A 61 6.15 4.98 12.05
CA LYS A 61 7.45 4.43 11.64
C LYS A 61 7.46 4.33 10.12
N PHE A 62 8.64 4.36 9.53
CA PHE A 62 8.78 3.99 8.13
C PHE A 62 8.73 2.48 7.99
N GLU A 63 8.13 2.01 6.91
CA GLU A 63 8.03 0.60 6.55
C GLU A 63 8.49 0.41 5.11
N ALA A 64 9.12 -0.72 4.81
CA ALA A 64 9.46 -1.11 3.45
C ALA A 64 9.29 -2.61 3.22
N HIS A 65 8.91 -2.94 1.99
CA HIS A 65 8.65 -4.30 1.51
C HIS A 65 9.75 -4.76 0.53
N ARG A 66 9.88 -6.08 0.33
CA ARG A 66 10.85 -6.67 -0.63
C ARG A 66 10.19 -7.57 -1.68
N LYS A 67 9.04 -8.21 -1.36
CA LYS A 67 8.34 -9.15 -2.26
C LYS A 67 7.20 -8.48 -3.01
N TYR A 68 6.45 -7.61 -2.33
CA TYR A 68 5.30 -6.91 -2.90
C TYR A 68 5.60 -5.44 -3.15
N ALA A 69 4.91 -4.89 -4.15
CA ALA A 69 4.83 -3.46 -4.38
C ALA A 69 3.42 -2.99 -4.03
N ASP A 70 3.34 -1.89 -3.30
CA ASP A 70 2.06 -1.34 -2.86
C ASP A 70 1.39 -0.46 -3.92
N ILE A 71 0.09 -0.66 -4.07
CA ILE A 71 -0.82 0.27 -4.73
C ILE A 71 -1.80 0.75 -3.67
N GLN A 72 -1.53 1.89 -3.06
CA GLN A 72 -2.37 2.47 -2.01
C GLN A 72 -3.36 3.45 -2.63
N VAL A 73 -4.65 3.25 -2.37
CA VAL A 73 -5.75 4.07 -2.90
C VAL A 73 -6.57 4.62 -1.73
N LEU A 74 -6.58 5.94 -1.57
CA LEU A 74 -7.44 6.61 -0.61
C LEU A 74 -8.89 6.58 -1.10
N VAL A 75 -9.75 5.83 -0.39
CA VAL A 75 -11.17 5.67 -0.75
C VAL A 75 -12.01 6.86 -0.27
N GLU A 76 -11.77 7.30 0.97
CA GLU A 76 -12.48 8.40 1.62
C GLU A 76 -11.60 9.02 2.71
N GLY A 77 -11.77 10.34 2.93
CA GLY A 77 -11.02 11.08 3.95
C GLY A 77 -9.75 11.72 3.41
N THR A 78 -8.73 11.82 4.25
CA THR A 78 -7.42 12.40 3.91
C THR A 78 -6.34 11.75 4.77
N GLU A 79 -5.22 11.43 4.14
CA GLU A 79 -4.06 10.85 4.80
C GLU A 79 -2.79 11.59 4.40
N LYS A 80 -1.89 11.83 5.37
CA LYS A 80 -0.55 12.33 5.11
C LYS A 80 0.42 11.16 5.07
N MET A 81 0.93 10.84 3.89
CA MET A 81 1.94 9.81 3.71
C MET A 81 3.34 10.42 3.60
N GLN A 82 4.25 10.01 4.49
CA GLN A 82 5.66 10.35 4.37
C GLN A 82 6.39 9.27 3.59
N VAL A 83 7.24 9.69 2.66
CA VAL A 83 8.09 8.79 1.89
C VAL A 83 9.51 9.32 1.86
N THR A 84 10.46 8.41 1.89
CA THR A 84 11.88 8.71 1.75
C THR A 84 12.60 7.48 1.20
N TYR A 85 13.85 7.66 0.82
CA TYR A 85 14.73 6.56 0.46
C TYR A 85 15.13 5.78 1.72
N LYS A 86 15.26 4.45 1.59
CA LYS A 86 15.66 3.59 2.70
C LYS A 86 17.10 3.93 3.15
N GLU A 87 17.92 4.37 2.21
CA GLU A 87 19.29 4.83 2.44
C GLU A 87 19.29 6.00 3.44
N GLY A 88 19.89 5.77 4.61
CA GLY A 88 19.98 6.77 5.67
C GLY A 88 18.88 6.67 6.73
N LEU A 89 18.02 5.65 6.69
CA LEU A 89 17.16 5.31 7.82
C LEU A 89 17.83 4.32 8.78
N ARG A 90 17.46 4.40 10.06
CA ARG A 90 17.88 3.43 11.07
C ARG A 90 16.91 2.27 11.12
N GLU A 91 17.43 1.05 11.07
CA GLU A 91 16.63 -0.17 11.24
C GLU A 91 16.12 -0.28 12.69
N ILE A 92 14.81 -0.45 12.87
CA ILE A 92 14.19 -0.71 14.17
C ILE A 92 14.02 -2.22 14.38
N THR A 93 13.66 -2.94 13.31
CA THR A 93 13.44 -4.38 13.34
C THR A 93 14.26 -5.08 12.25
N ALA A 94 14.49 -6.38 12.41
CA ALA A 94 14.87 -7.22 11.30
C ALA A 94 13.72 -7.32 10.28
N TYR A 95 14.04 -7.73 9.05
CA TYR A 95 13.05 -8.00 8.02
C TYR A 95 12.25 -9.26 8.35
N ASP A 96 10.93 -9.14 8.38
CA ASP A 96 9.97 -10.23 8.49
C ASP A 96 9.64 -10.76 7.09
N SER A 97 10.14 -11.95 6.77
CA SER A 97 9.93 -12.55 5.45
C SER A 97 8.52 -13.08 5.25
N ASP A 98 7.80 -13.40 6.33
CA ASP A 98 6.49 -14.04 6.23
C ASP A 98 5.42 -12.97 5.94
N ASN A 99 5.58 -11.80 6.55
CA ASN A 99 4.69 -10.65 6.38
C ASN A 99 5.24 -9.59 5.39
N ASP A 100 6.46 -9.79 4.89
CA ASP A 100 7.16 -8.93 3.93
C ASP A 100 7.36 -7.47 4.37
N TYR A 101 7.76 -7.22 5.60
CA TYR A 101 8.03 -5.84 6.03
C TYR A 101 9.26 -5.71 6.94
N GLN A 102 9.75 -4.48 7.04
CA GLN A 102 10.79 -4.07 7.99
C GLN A 102 10.49 -2.64 8.45
N PHE A 103 10.62 -2.36 9.75
CA PHE A 103 10.42 -1.02 10.29
C PHE A 103 11.73 -0.22 10.43
N PHE A 104 11.63 1.08 10.18
CA PHE A 104 12.73 2.04 10.24
C PHE A 104 12.30 3.33 10.94
N SER A 105 13.27 4.04 11.51
CA SER A 105 13.12 5.42 11.99
C SER A 105 14.01 6.37 11.20
N ASN A 106 13.70 7.67 11.27
CA ASN A 106 14.69 8.69 10.95
C ASN A 106 15.94 8.50 11.82
N ASN A 107 17.09 8.91 11.28
CA ASN A 107 18.33 9.05 12.04
C ASN A 107 18.28 10.20 13.03
#